data_AF-A0AAE0ETL2-F1
#
_entry.id   AF-A0AAE0ETL2-F1
#
_cell.length_a   1.000
_cell.length_b   1.000
_cell.length_c   1.000
_cell.angle_alpha   90.00
_cell.angle_beta   90.00
_cell.angle_gamma   90.00
#
_symmetry.space_group_name_H-M   'P 1'
#
loop_
_entity.id
_entity.type
_entity.pdbx_description
1 polymer ?
#
loop_
_entity_poly.entity_id
_entity_poly.type
_entity_poly.pdbx_seq_one_letter_code
_entity_poly.pdbx_strand_id
1 'polypeptide(L)'
;MHSITGRLSVAVQPKQIPLHGCPNRRFHSSPKKRSAHTRQSFGAGLNRCRDRFQSTVVRASSGEEPRDGPDPEEWRAFRASLISRGLDDPSEDENASQAQKSVAPKNEELLRLQNPTLAEEYLSGAWVHETPFAEVGGLLVRNALEGELLKCPNSYWGQKLLDKLSEEASGTGEEDEEVKEESAEARKLRLETWQNNIPYMYRLAETLMVDELSGIIDRNGVVGPDGRTAIDPRRCSPEELGLLTSYQEQLDSWQEVVLVTSISPQGCQGVVINRPFRLSVDVSLAQRLLKPTGPTEVGRMERFSEAFAQHGAVYVGGPDNQGDRALFLHHHELPGAQELAPGTGIYIGGEDAAVEAVLSKVLSAPLQAPQAGCVCCGE
;
A
#
# COMPACT_ATOMS: atom_id res chain seq x y z
N MET A 1 -48.69 -13.20 20.76
CA MET A 1 -47.50 -13.84 20.16
C MET A 1 -46.32 -12.93 20.41
N HIS A 2 -45.53 -13.23 21.43
CA HIS A 2 -44.37 -12.45 21.86
C HIS A 2 -43.11 -13.14 21.33
N SER A 3 -42.31 -12.44 20.52
CA SER A 3 -40.99 -12.92 20.11
C SER A 3 -39.93 -12.19 20.93
N ILE A 4 -39.36 -12.94 21.87
CA ILE A 4 -38.25 -12.58 22.73
C ILE A 4 -36.98 -13.00 21.99
N THR A 5 -36.13 -12.05 21.62
CA THR A 5 -34.74 -12.34 21.19
C THR A 5 -33.80 -11.84 22.27
N GLY A 6 -33.43 -12.75 23.18
CA GLY A 6 -32.42 -12.52 24.21
C GLY A 6 -31.01 -12.56 23.63
N ARG A 7 -30.20 -11.55 23.94
CA ARG A 7 -28.74 -11.56 23.78
C ARG A 7 -28.12 -12.16 25.04
N LEU A 8 -27.38 -13.27 24.88
CA LEU A 8 -26.49 -13.81 25.89
C LEU A 8 -25.14 -13.07 25.84
N SER A 9 -24.85 -12.30 26.88
CA SER A 9 -23.52 -11.76 27.16
C SER A 9 -22.77 -12.76 28.05
N VAL A 10 -21.64 -13.29 27.58
CA VAL A 10 -20.72 -14.07 28.43
C VAL A 10 -19.58 -13.15 28.86
N ALA A 11 -19.62 -12.76 30.13
CA ALA A 11 -18.50 -12.11 30.80
C ALA A 11 -17.50 -13.17 31.26
N VAL A 12 -16.23 -13.04 30.87
CA VAL A 12 -15.13 -13.85 31.42
C VAL A 12 -14.36 -12.97 32.40
N GLN A 13 -14.42 -13.31 33.69
CA GLN A 13 -13.54 -12.74 34.71
C GLN A 13 -12.18 -13.46 34.70
N PRO A 14 -11.06 -12.74 34.88
CA PRO A 14 -9.76 -13.36 35.03
C PRO A 14 -9.61 -13.95 36.44
N LYS A 15 -9.48 -15.27 36.54
CA LYS A 15 -9.01 -15.95 37.75
C LYS A 15 -7.48 -15.93 37.79
N GLN A 16 -6.92 -15.34 38.83
CA GLN A 16 -5.54 -15.53 39.24
C GLN A 16 -5.35 -16.96 39.76
N ILE A 17 -4.28 -17.63 39.34
CA ILE A 17 -3.81 -18.91 39.91
C ILE A 17 -2.31 -18.79 40.17
N PRO A 18 -1.81 -19.23 41.34
CA PRO A 18 -0.47 -18.93 41.84
C PRO A 18 0.62 -19.84 41.29
N LEU A 19 1.84 -19.31 41.31
CA LEU A 19 3.08 -19.98 40.96
C LEU A 19 3.45 -21.04 42.02
N HIS A 20 3.54 -22.31 41.59
CA HIS A 20 4.32 -23.34 42.29
C HIS A 20 5.16 -24.11 41.27
N GLY A 21 6.44 -24.30 41.61
CA GLY A 21 7.47 -24.80 40.70
C GLY A 21 7.85 -26.28 40.86
N CYS A 22 9.05 -26.55 40.31
CA CYS A 22 9.85 -27.78 40.27
C CYS A 22 9.58 -28.72 39.07
N PRO A 23 10.54 -29.60 38.69
CA PRO A 23 11.96 -29.33 38.42
C PRO A 23 12.47 -30.00 37.11
N ASN A 24 13.71 -29.66 36.76
CA ASN A 24 14.66 -30.30 35.82
C ASN A 24 14.27 -31.65 35.17
N ARG A 25 14.23 -31.69 33.83
CA ARG A 25 14.48 -32.90 33.03
C ARG A 25 15.49 -32.64 31.91
N ARG A 26 16.62 -33.34 32.01
CA ARG A 26 17.58 -33.55 30.91
C ARG A 26 16.93 -34.44 29.85
N PHE A 27 17.06 -34.09 28.58
CA PHE A 27 16.83 -35.01 27.47
C PHE A 27 18.08 -35.12 26.59
N HIS A 28 18.51 -36.36 26.39
CA HIS A 28 19.51 -36.76 25.41
C HIS A 28 18.97 -36.55 23.99
N SER A 29 19.80 -35.97 23.13
CA SER A 29 19.58 -35.88 21.69
C SER A 29 19.98 -37.19 21.00
N SER A 30 19.19 -37.61 20.02
CA SER A 30 19.57 -38.59 19.00
C SER A 30 19.01 -38.13 17.66
N PRO A 31 19.76 -38.29 16.55
CA PRO A 31 19.44 -37.63 15.28
C PRO A 31 18.42 -38.46 14.48
N LYS A 32 17.38 -37.79 13.96
CA LYS A 32 16.44 -38.40 13.01
C LYS A 32 16.73 -37.92 11.59
N LYS A 33 16.80 -38.93 10.70
CA LYS A 33 16.99 -38.87 9.25
C LYS A 33 15.91 -38.01 8.57
N ARG A 34 16.33 -37.14 7.65
CA ARG A 34 15.45 -36.39 6.73
C ARG A 34 14.86 -37.36 5.69
N SER A 35 13.54 -37.33 5.54
CA SER A 35 12.79 -37.99 4.48
C SER A 35 12.27 -36.91 3.54
N ALA A 36 12.59 -37.02 2.25
CA ALA A 36 12.13 -36.12 1.20
C ALA A 36 10.61 -36.27 0.99
N HIS A 37 9.84 -35.18 1.05
CA HIS A 37 8.46 -35.15 0.61
C HIS A 37 8.16 -33.95 -0.30
N THR A 38 7.74 -34.33 -1.50
CA THR A 38 6.97 -33.70 -2.58
C THR A 38 6.18 -32.43 -2.21
N ARG A 39 6.41 -31.36 -2.99
CA ARG A 39 5.61 -30.12 -3.02
C ARG A 39 4.16 -30.42 -3.44
N GLN A 40 3.21 -30.06 -2.59
CA GLN A 40 1.79 -29.94 -2.93
C GLN A 40 1.37 -28.48 -2.79
N SER A 41 0.74 -27.96 -3.85
CA SER A 41 0.28 -26.58 -3.99
C SER A 41 -0.81 -26.23 -2.97
N PHE A 42 -0.61 -25.15 -2.20
CA PHE A 42 -1.63 -24.56 -1.35
C PHE A 42 -2.17 -23.27 -1.98
N GLY A 43 -3.47 -23.29 -2.28
CA GLY A 43 -4.26 -22.13 -2.65
C GLY A 43 -5.55 -22.10 -1.84
N ALA A 44 -5.94 -20.89 -1.45
CA ALA A 44 -7.21 -20.47 -0.83
C ALA A 44 -7.46 -20.88 0.63
N GLY A 45 -7.43 -19.89 1.54
CA GLY A 45 -8.02 -20.11 2.87
C GLY A 45 -7.77 -19.09 3.98
N LEU A 46 -7.68 -17.78 3.74
CA LEU A 46 -7.69 -16.79 4.83
C LEU A 46 -8.59 -15.61 4.48
N ASN A 47 -9.80 -15.62 5.06
CA ASN A 47 -10.70 -14.47 5.13
C ASN A 47 -11.74 -14.74 6.22
N ARG A 48 -11.39 -14.41 7.48
CA ARG A 48 -12.30 -14.02 8.58
C ARG A 48 -11.55 -13.96 9.92
N CYS A 49 -11.05 -12.77 10.27
CA CYS A 49 -10.92 -12.28 11.64
C CYS A 49 -10.88 -10.75 11.58
N ARG A 50 -12.06 -10.13 11.59
CA ARG A 50 -12.26 -8.68 11.60
C ARG A 50 -12.75 -8.30 13.00
N ASP A 51 -12.27 -7.16 13.50
CA ASP A 51 -12.60 -6.49 14.77
C ASP A 51 -11.62 -6.74 15.94
N ARG A 52 -10.44 -6.11 15.83
CA ARG A 52 -9.73 -5.35 16.88
C ARG A 52 -8.27 -5.27 16.48
N PHE A 53 -7.76 -4.09 16.14
CA PHE A 53 -6.48 -3.55 16.63
C PHE A 53 -6.44 -2.06 16.31
N GLN A 54 -6.03 -1.29 17.32
CA GLN A 54 -6.00 0.16 17.34
C GLN A 54 -4.77 0.69 16.62
N SER A 55 -4.87 1.94 16.16
CA SER A 55 -3.87 2.67 15.40
C SER A 55 -2.46 2.52 15.97
N THR A 56 -1.52 2.15 15.10
CA THR A 56 -0.09 2.33 15.35
C THR A 56 0.32 3.56 14.57
N VAL A 57 0.44 4.70 15.26
CA VAL A 57 1.05 5.90 14.69
C VAL A 57 2.53 5.59 14.48
N VAL A 58 2.93 5.33 13.24
CA VAL A 58 4.34 5.24 12.87
C VAL A 58 4.93 6.65 12.98
N ARG A 59 5.64 6.88 14.09
CA ARG A 59 6.34 8.15 14.34
C ARG A 59 7.71 8.07 13.68
N ALA A 60 7.91 8.81 12.59
CA ALA A 60 9.24 8.97 11.99
C ALA A 60 10.18 9.60 13.02
N SER A 61 11.35 8.99 13.23
CA SER A 61 12.40 9.50 14.12
C SER A 61 13.10 10.69 13.44
N SER A 62 12.83 11.90 13.92
CA SER A 62 13.40 13.17 13.42
C SER A 62 14.76 13.47 14.07
N GLY A 63 15.78 12.67 13.77
CA GLY A 63 17.13 12.80 14.33
C GLY A 63 18.15 13.52 13.45
N GLU A 64 17.83 13.84 12.20
CA GLU A 64 18.70 14.62 11.32
C GLU A 64 18.14 16.03 11.17
N GLU A 65 18.98 17.05 11.36
CA GLU A 65 18.60 18.42 11.01
C GLU A 65 18.20 18.44 9.53
N PRO A 66 17.00 18.95 9.20
CA PRO A 66 16.52 18.97 7.83
C PRO A 66 17.54 19.76 7.01
N ARG A 67 18.18 19.09 6.05
CA ARG A 67 18.78 19.82 4.94
C ARG A 67 17.60 20.49 4.26
N ASP A 68 17.51 21.82 4.35
CA ASP A 68 16.51 22.61 3.64
C ASP A 68 16.69 22.32 2.15
N GLY A 69 15.94 21.34 1.66
CA GLY A 69 15.71 21.15 0.24
C GLY A 69 15.01 22.40 -0.30
N PRO A 70 14.94 22.56 -1.63
CA PRO A 70 14.15 23.63 -2.22
C PRO A 70 12.75 23.61 -1.63
N ASP A 71 12.21 24.79 -1.35
CA ASP A 71 10.88 24.91 -0.77
C ASP A 71 9.85 24.16 -1.66
N PRO A 72 8.84 23.49 -1.09
CA PRO A 72 7.85 22.78 -1.90
C PRO A 72 7.17 23.66 -2.96
N GLU A 73 7.04 24.98 -2.74
CA GLU A 73 6.55 25.91 -3.77
C GLU A 73 7.60 26.15 -4.87
N GLU A 74 8.89 26.17 -4.56
CA GLU A 74 9.97 26.24 -5.55
C GLU A 74 10.01 24.97 -6.42
N TRP A 75 9.83 23.78 -5.82
CA TRP A 75 9.70 22.54 -6.58
C TRP A 75 8.47 22.51 -7.47
N ARG A 76 7.32 23.00 -6.99
CA ARG A 76 6.10 23.12 -7.79
C ARG A 76 6.26 24.15 -8.91
N ALA A 77 6.85 25.30 -8.64
CA ALA A 77 7.15 26.32 -9.63
C ALA A 77 8.14 25.81 -10.67
N PHE A 78 9.14 25.03 -10.25
CA PHE A 78 10.08 24.36 -11.14
C PHE A 78 9.36 23.35 -12.05
N ARG A 79 8.51 22.47 -11.50
CA ARG A 79 7.68 21.54 -12.28
C ARG A 79 6.74 22.26 -13.25
N ALA A 80 6.04 23.29 -12.79
CA ALA A 80 5.21 24.14 -13.65
C ALA A 80 6.03 24.85 -14.73
N SER A 81 7.29 25.23 -14.43
CA SER A 81 8.21 25.80 -15.41
C SER A 81 8.68 24.78 -16.44
N LEU A 82 8.90 23.51 -16.04
CA LEU A 82 9.25 22.42 -16.97
C LEU A 82 8.09 22.11 -17.91
N ILE A 83 6.86 22.08 -17.38
CA ILE A 83 5.63 21.88 -18.16
C ILE A 83 5.36 23.07 -19.08
N SER A 84 5.59 24.30 -18.63
CA SER A 84 5.27 25.51 -19.41
C SER A 84 6.36 25.94 -20.40
N ARG A 85 7.64 25.61 -20.16
CA ARG A 85 8.72 25.98 -21.07
C ARG A 85 8.96 24.98 -22.18
N GLY A 86 8.62 23.71 -21.99
CA GLY A 86 9.20 22.65 -22.82
C GLY A 86 10.71 22.58 -22.56
N LEU A 87 11.26 21.37 -22.48
CA LEU A 87 12.71 21.21 -22.36
C LEU A 87 13.36 21.57 -23.70
N ASP A 88 13.67 22.85 -23.90
CA ASP A 88 14.61 23.28 -24.94
C ASP A 88 15.97 22.67 -24.61
N ASP A 89 16.35 21.63 -25.35
CA ASP A 89 17.56 20.83 -25.15
C ASP A 89 18.77 21.50 -25.84
N PRO A 90 19.78 22.01 -25.11
CA PRO A 90 20.99 22.50 -25.71
C PRO A 90 22.19 21.68 -25.24
N SER A 91 22.21 20.35 -25.39
CA SER A 91 23.46 19.61 -25.71
C SER A 91 23.24 18.10 -25.87
N GLU A 92 23.55 17.64 -27.07
CA GLU A 92 23.65 16.23 -27.46
C GLU A 92 24.74 15.50 -26.66
N ASP A 93 24.33 14.64 -25.71
CA ASP A 93 25.12 13.51 -25.24
C ASP A 93 24.33 12.21 -25.51
N GLU A 94 24.50 11.65 -26.72
CA GLU A 94 23.67 10.60 -27.32
C GLU A 94 23.73 9.20 -26.68
N ASN A 95 24.49 8.96 -25.60
CA ASN A 95 24.78 7.58 -25.16
C ASN A 95 24.17 7.13 -23.82
N ALA A 96 23.39 7.97 -23.13
CA ALA A 96 22.80 7.60 -21.82
C ALA A 96 21.30 7.22 -21.86
N SER A 97 20.61 7.40 -22.98
CA SER A 97 19.13 7.34 -23.07
C SER A 97 18.54 6.00 -23.55
N GLN A 98 19.35 4.95 -23.70
CA GLN A 98 18.86 3.58 -23.95
C GLN A 98 18.52 2.81 -22.66
N ALA A 99 18.13 3.51 -21.59
CA ALA A 99 17.42 2.87 -20.48
C ALA A 99 16.15 2.22 -21.05
N GLN A 100 16.04 0.90 -20.87
CA GLN A 100 15.08 0.01 -21.51
C GLN A 100 13.66 0.59 -21.55
N LYS A 101 13.20 0.99 -22.74
CA LYS A 101 11.80 1.34 -22.98
C LYS A 101 10.96 0.08 -22.73
N SER A 102 10.28 0.05 -21.59
CA SER A 102 9.47 -1.08 -21.13
C SER A 102 8.14 -1.22 -21.88
N VAL A 103 7.83 -0.31 -22.79
CA VAL A 103 6.53 -0.21 -23.47
C VAL A 103 6.69 -0.41 -24.97
N ALA A 104 5.77 -1.18 -25.57
CA ALA A 104 5.79 -1.46 -27.00
C ALA A 104 5.61 -0.17 -27.83
N PRO A 105 6.37 0.07 -28.90
CA PRO A 105 6.32 1.30 -29.70
C PRO A 105 4.92 1.69 -30.20
N LYS A 106 4.06 0.70 -30.46
CA LYS A 106 2.66 0.91 -30.87
C LYS A 106 1.81 1.64 -29.83
N ASN A 107 2.10 1.46 -28.54
CA ASN A 107 1.37 2.15 -27.47
C ASN A 107 1.79 3.62 -27.39
N GLU A 108 3.07 3.94 -27.65
CA GLU A 108 3.55 5.33 -27.72
C GLU A 108 2.94 6.08 -28.91
N GLU A 109 2.85 5.41 -30.07
CA GLU A 109 2.16 5.97 -31.24
C GLU A 109 0.66 6.20 -30.98
N LEU A 110 -0.01 5.25 -30.32
CA LEU A 110 -1.41 5.40 -29.93
C LEU A 110 -1.60 6.56 -28.94
N LEU A 111 -0.70 6.69 -27.95
CA LEU A 111 -0.72 7.79 -26.99
C LEU A 111 -0.56 9.14 -27.69
N ARG A 112 0.41 9.26 -28.62
CA ARG A 112 0.60 10.47 -29.45
C ARG A 112 -0.65 10.85 -30.24
N LEU A 113 -1.37 9.86 -30.78
CA LEU A 113 -2.61 10.09 -31.54
C LEU A 113 -3.78 10.51 -30.65
N GLN A 114 -3.89 9.92 -29.45
CA GLN A 114 -5.01 10.16 -28.54
C GLN A 114 -4.84 11.46 -27.74
N ASN A 115 -3.61 11.75 -27.28
CA ASN A 115 -3.31 12.91 -26.46
C ASN A 115 -1.84 13.34 -26.67
N PRO A 116 -1.56 14.26 -27.61
CA PRO A 116 -0.19 14.65 -27.94
C PRO A 116 0.55 15.31 -26.77
N THR A 117 -0.14 16.08 -25.94
CA THR A 117 0.42 16.70 -24.73
C THR A 117 0.87 15.65 -23.72
N LEU A 118 0.02 14.67 -23.43
CA LEU A 118 0.36 13.57 -22.51
C LEU A 118 1.48 12.68 -23.10
N ALA A 119 1.53 12.51 -24.42
CA ALA A 119 2.60 11.77 -25.06
C ALA A 119 3.96 12.48 -24.93
N GLU A 120 3.97 13.81 -25.03
CA GLU A 120 5.17 14.62 -24.79
C GLU A 120 5.63 14.53 -23.33
N GLU A 121 4.71 14.61 -22.37
CA GLU A 121 5.00 14.39 -20.94
C GLU A 121 5.54 12.98 -20.65
N TYR A 122 4.93 11.96 -21.27
CA TYR A 122 5.36 10.57 -21.14
C TYR A 122 6.77 10.37 -21.73
N LEU A 123 7.04 10.92 -22.91
CA LEU A 123 8.33 10.80 -23.59
C LEU A 123 9.43 11.63 -22.95
N SER A 124 9.07 12.75 -22.31
CA SER A 124 10.00 13.56 -21.50
C SER A 124 10.25 12.98 -20.10
N GLY A 125 9.63 11.84 -19.77
CA GLY A 125 9.87 11.10 -18.53
C GLY A 125 9.14 11.65 -17.31
N ALA A 126 8.18 12.56 -17.48
CA ALA A 126 7.58 13.33 -16.40
C ALA A 126 6.23 12.80 -15.88
N TRP A 127 5.81 11.58 -16.23
CA TRP A 127 4.46 11.10 -15.88
C TRP A 127 4.27 10.79 -14.38
N VAL A 128 5.31 10.30 -13.68
CA VAL A 128 5.38 10.10 -12.22
C VAL A 128 6.85 10.12 -11.81
N HIS A 129 7.18 10.79 -10.71
CA HIS A 129 8.51 10.73 -10.07
C HIS A 129 8.37 10.41 -8.59
N GLU A 130 9.26 9.57 -8.06
CA GLU A 130 9.34 9.33 -6.62
C GLU A 130 9.87 10.59 -5.94
N THR A 131 9.15 11.07 -4.93
CA THR A 131 9.62 12.14 -4.05
C THR A 131 9.98 11.53 -2.69
N PRO A 132 11.03 12.04 -2.02
CA PRO A 132 11.39 11.56 -0.68
C PRO A 132 10.38 11.99 0.39
N PHE A 133 9.51 12.94 0.08
CA PHE A 133 8.51 13.48 0.99
C PHE A 133 7.11 13.34 0.41
N ALA A 134 6.13 13.15 1.29
CA ALA A 134 4.73 13.24 0.90
C ALA A 134 4.40 14.67 0.47
N GLU A 135 3.55 14.82 -0.54
CA GLU A 135 3.07 16.10 -1.04
C GLU A 135 1.55 16.07 -1.17
N VAL A 136 0.86 17.14 -0.81
CA VAL A 136 -0.59 17.27 -1.03
C VAL A 136 -0.90 17.15 -2.54
N GLY A 137 -1.84 16.29 -2.90
CA GLY A 137 -2.13 15.91 -4.29
C GLY A 137 -1.22 14.80 -4.85
N GLY A 138 -0.16 14.42 -4.13
CA GLY A 138 0.70 13.30 -4.47
C GLY A 138 0.05 11.95 -4.16
N LEU A 139 0.59 10.90 -4.77
CA LEU A 139 0.19 9.52 -4.53
C LEU A 139 1.23 8.80 -3.66
N LEU A 140 0.78 8.20 -2.57
CA LEU A 140 1.57 7.25 -1.80
C LEU A 140 1.20 5.84 -2.24
N VAL A 141 2.23 5.05 -2.54
CA VAL A 141 2.11 3.64 -2.87
C VAL A 141 2.91 2.85 -1.86
N ARG A 142 2.29 1.85 -1.24
CA ARG A 142 2.99 0.99 -0.29
C ARG A 142 4.03 0.15 -1.01
N ASN A 143 5.24 0.06 -0.44
CA ASN A 143 6.22 -0.92 -0.89
C ASN A 143 5.74 -2.33 -0.53
N ALA A 144 6.14 -3.32 -1.33
CA ALA A 144 6.00 -4.71 -0.93
C ALA A 144 6.85 -5.02 0.32
N LEU A 145 6.51 -6.06 1.11
CA LEU A 145 7.30 -6.47 2.28
C LEU A 145 8.76 -6.56 1.94
N GLU A 146 9.03 -7.20 0.80
CA GLU A 146 10.35 -7.46 0.28
C GLU A 146 11.12 -6.15 0.12
N GLY A 147 10.46 -5.11 -0.39
CA GLY A 147 11.01 -3.76 -0.48
C GLY A 147 11.17 -3.08 0.88
N GLU A 148 10.24 -3.28 1.81
CA GLU A 148 10.37 -2.77 3.19
C GLU A 148 11.60 -3.38 3.91
N LEU A 149 11.84 -4.69 3.73
CA LEU A 149 13.03 -5.37 4.29
C LEU A 149 14.34 -4.77 3.77
N LEU A 150 14.38 -4.42 2.47
CA LEU A 150 15.54 -3.79 1.85
C LEU A 150 15.78 -2.37 2.35
N LYS A 151 14.71 -1.60 2.59
CA LYS A 151 14.78 -0.23 3.09
C LYS A 151 15.08 -0.15 4.59
N CYS A 152 14.91 -1.25 5.34
CA CYS A 152 15.15 -1.31 6.78
C CYS A 152 16.21 -2.37 7.17
N PRO A 153 17.47 -2.21 6.77
CA PRO A 153 18.53 -3.19 7.01
C PRO A 153 18.80 -3.44 8.50
N ASN A 154 18.52 -2.46 9.37
CA ASN A 154 18.72 -2.55 10.82
C ASN A 154 17.59 -3.31 11.54
N SER A 155 16.52 -3.70 10.84
CA SER A 155 15.46 -4.54 11.43
C SER A 155 15.93 -5.99 11.56
N TYR A 156 15.29 -6.78 12.43
CA TYR A 156 15.62 -8.21 12.57
C TYR A 156 15.57 -8.95 11.22
N TRP A 157 14.52 -8.71 10.43
CA TRP A 157 14.33 -9.34 9.13
C TRP A 157 15.24 -8.76 8.04
N GLY A 158 15.55 -7.46 8.10
CA GLY A 158 16.56 -6.83 7.24
C GLY A 158 17.96 -7.41 7.47
N GLN A 159 18.36 -7.60 8.73
CA GLN A 159 19.62 -8.24 9.06
C GLN A 159 19.65 -9.69 8.59
N LYS A 160 18.56 -10.44 8.80
CA LYS A 160 18.45 -11.83 8.33
C LYS A 160 18.56 -11.95 6.80
N LEU A 161 18.04 -10.96 6.07
CA LEU A 161 18.21 -10.85 4.62
C LEU A 161 19.68 -10.59 4.23
N LEU A 162 20.36 -9.69 4.94
CA LEU A 162 21.79 -9.43 4.73
C LEU A 162 22.68 -10.63 5.09
N ASP A 163 22.29 -11.41 6.11
CA ASP A 163 22.97 -12.64 6.48
C ASP A 163 22.82 -13.69 5.37
N LYS A 164 21.59 -13.90 4.86
CA LYS A 164 21.31 -14.79 3.74
C LYS A 164 22.09 -14.39 2.48
N LEU A 165 22.16 -13.09 2.20
CA LEU A 165 22.97 -12.54 1.11
C LEU A 165 24.46 -12.85 1.30
N SER A 166 24.96 -12.70 2.53
CA SER A 166 26.36 -12.96 2.88
C SER A 166 26.73 -14.44 2.78
N GLU A 167 25.78 -15.34 3.07
CA GLU A 167 25.89 -16.80 2.90
C GLU A 167 25.98 -17.17 1.42
N GLU A 168 25.06 -16.68 0.57
CA GLU A 168 25.11 -16.88 -0.88
C GLU A 168 26.41 -16.31 -1.49
N ALA A 169 26.87 -15.16 -0.98
CA ALA A 169 28.10 -14.54 -1.46
C ALA A 169 29.36 -15.33 -1.07
N SER A 170 29.33 -16.10 0.03
CA SER A 170 30.44 -17.01 0.38
C SER A 170 30.51 -18.26 -0.49
N GLY A 171 29.52 -18.52 -1.34
CA GLY A 171 29.55 -19.68 -2.22
C GLY A 171 29.55 -21.01 -1.48
N THR A 172 28.86 -21.12 -0.34
CA THR A 172 28.69 -22.39 0.41
C THR A 172 27.85 -23.45 -0.33
N GLY A 173 27.60 -23.27 -1.63
CA GLY A 173 27.14 -24.36 -2.49
C GLY A 173 28.20 -25.46 -2.50
N GLU A 174 27.76 -26.71 -2.36
CA GLU A 174 28.58 -27.93 -2.17
C GLU A 174 29.50 -28.29 -3.36
N GLU A 175 29.87 -27.33 -4.21
CA GLU A 175 30.62 -27.55 -5.44
C GLU A 175 32.08 -27.07 -5.27
N ASP A 176 32.96 -28.08 -5.16
CA ASP A 176 34.41 -28.07 -5.30
C ASP A 176 35.26 -27.46 -4.16
N GLU A 177 35.83 -28.34 -3.32
CA GLU A 177 36.90 -28.08 -2.34
C GLU A 177 38.18 -27.43 -2.93
N GLU A 178 38.23 -27.16 -4.23
CA GLU A 178 39.42 -26.61 -4.92
C GLU A 178 39.37 -25.09 -5.13
N VAL A 179 38.30 -24.41 -4.67
CA VAL A 179 38.19 -22.95 -4.77
C VAL A 179 39.03 -22.27 -3.69
N LYS A 180 40.24 -21.91 -4.13
CA LYS A 180 41.23 -20.98 -3.55
C LYS A 180 40.60 -19.92 -2.65
N GLU A 181 41.28 -19.64 -1.53
CA GLU A 181 41.06 -18.49 -0.62
C GLU A 181 40.62 -17.24 -1.40
N GLU A 182 39.31 -17.04 -1.48
CA GLU A 182 38.76 -15.83 -2.06
C GLU A 182 39.13 -14.68 -1.12
N SER A 183 39.84 -13.67 -1.64
CA SER A 183 40.21 -12.50 -0.86
C SER A 183 38.97 -11.85 -0.24
N ALA A 184 39.08 -11.39 1.00
CA ALA A 184 38.01 -10.66 1.69
C ALA A 184 37.51 -9.45 0.88
N GLU A 185 38.38 -8.85 0.05
CA GLU A 185 38.03 -7.76 -0.85
C GLU A 185 37.09 -8.20 -1.99
N ALA A 186 37.33 -9.39 -2.57
CA ALA A 186 36.48 -9.94 -3.63
C ALA A 186 35.08 -10.27 -3.10
N ARG A 187 35.00 -10.82 -1.87
CA ARG A 187 33.73 -11.07 -1.18
C ARG A 187 32.98 -9.76 -0.91
N LYS A 188 33.68 -8.72 -0.45
CA LYS A 188 33.08 -7.39 -0.21
C LYS A 188 32.53 -6.77 -1.51
N LEU A 189 33.30 -6.82 -2.59
CA LEU A 189 32.88 -6.29 -3.89
C LEU A 189 31.66 -7.04 -4.45
N ARG A 190 31.61 -8.37 -4.28
CA ARG A 190 30.45 -9.19 -4.65
C ARG A 190 29.21 -8.79 -3.86
N LEU A 191 29.36 -8.60 -2.55
CA LEU A 191 28.27 -8.16 -1.68
C LEU A 191 27.73 -6.80 -2.11
N GLU A 192 28.61 -5.81 -2.35
CA GLU A 192 28.23 -4.49 -2.85
C GLU A 192 27.53 -4.58 -4.23
N THR A 193 28.05 -5.42 -5.13
CA THR A 193 27.45 -5.64 -6.45
C THR A 193 26.03 -6.21 -6.34
N TRP A 194 25.82 -7.16 -5.43
CA TRP A 194 24.52 -7.79 -5.24
C TRP A 194 23.53 -6.90 -4.49
N GLN A 195 23.99 -6.14 -3.48
CA GLN A 195 23.18 -5.13 -2.80
C GLN A 195 22.66 -4.07 -3.78
N ASN A 196 23.47 -3.70 -4.78
CA ASN A 196 23.06 -2.76 -5.83
C ASN A 196 22.18 -3.39 -6.92
N ASN A 197 22.06 -4.73 -6.95
CA ASN A 197 21.20 -5.44 -7.89
C ASN A 197 19.79 -5.57 -7.31
N ILE A 198 18.98 -4.52 -7.48
CA ILE A 198 17.61 -4.43 -6.95
C ILE A 198 16.77 -5.68 -7.29
N PRO A 199 16.64 -6.14 -8.56
CA PRO A 199 15.84 -7.32 -8.88
C PRO A 199 16.32 -8.60 -8.18
N TYR A 200 17.62 -8.76 -7.97
CA TYR A 200 18.15 -9.90 -7.23
C TYR A 200 17.80 -9.81 -5.74
N MET A 201 17.98 -8.65 -5.13
CA MET A 201 17.64 -8.41 -3.73
C MET A 201 16.15 -8.65 -3.43
N TYR A 202 15.25 -8.26 -4.33
CA TYR A 202 13.82 -8.57 -4.22
C TYR A 202 13.54 -10.08 -4.25
N ARG A 203 14.17 -10.83 -5.16
CA ARG A 203 14.01 -12.30 -5.24
C ARG A 203 14.56 -12.99 -3.98
N LEU A 204 15.68 -12.49 -3.45
CA LEU A 204 16.25 -13.01 -2.22
C LEU A 204 15.32 -12.77 -1.02
N ALA A 205 14.75 -11.57 -0.93
CA ALA A 205 13.77 -11.20 0.09
C ALA A 205 12.49 -12.04 -0.01
N GLU A 206 11.95 -12.24 -1.22
CA GLU A 206 10.80 -13.11 -1.47
C GLU A 206 11.09 -14.55 -1.01
N THR A 207 12.27 -15.09 -1.35
CA THR A 207 12.67 -16.44 -0.95
C THR A 207 12.77 -16.55 0.57
N LEU A 208 13.41 -15.56 1.23
CA LEU A 208 13.46 -15.49 2.68
C LEU A 208 12.05 -15.47 3.30
N MET A 209 11.15 -14.62 2.79
CA MET A 209 9.78 -14.52 3.28
C MET A 209 9.02 -15.84 3.19
N VAL A 210 9.10 -16.52 2.03
CA VAL A 210 8.45 -17.81 1.81
C VAL A 210 8.99 -18.89 2.75
N ASP A 211 10.31 -18.97 2.90
CA ASP A 211 10.98 -19.94 3.78
C ASP A 211 10.55 -19.72 5.24
N GLU A 212 10.52 -18.47 5.69
CA GLU A 212 10.22 -18.11 7.07
C GLU A 212 8.74 -18.30 7.42
N LEU A 213 7.82 -17.87 6.55
CA LEU A 213 6.39 -18.11 6.73
C LEU A 213 6.07 -19.60 6.75
N SER A 214 6.69 -20.38 5.86
CA SER A 214 6.55 -21.85 5.85
C SER A 214 7.09 -22.46 7.14
N GLY A 215 8.28 -22.03 7.58
CA GLY A 215 8.88 -22.47 8.83
C GLY A 215 8.03 -22.16 10.06
N ILE A 216 7.38 -20.99 10.10
CA ILE A 216 6.44 -20.61 11.17
C ILE A 216 5.25 -21.55 11.17
N ILE A 217 4.67 -21.86 10.00
CA ILE A 217 3.54 -22.80 9.90
C ILE A 217 3.95 -24.20 10.39
N ASP A 218 5.13 -24.68 10.01
CA ASP A 218 5.61 -26.00 10.42
C ASP A 218 5.86 -26.10 11.93
N ARG A 219 6.41 -25.04 12.54
CA ARG A 219 6.71 -25.01 13.98
C ARG A 219 5.46 -24.76 14.83
N ASN A 220 4.62 -23.82 14.41
CA ASN A 220 3.57 -23.22 15.25
C ASN A 220 2.15 -23.56 14.77
N GLY A 221 2.01 -24.25 13.65
CA GLY A 221 0.74 -24.73 13.12
C GLY A 221 0.05 -25.74 14.05
N VAL A 222 -1.26 -25.59 14.18
CA VAL A 222 -2.16 -26.50 14.88
C VAL A 222 -3.27 -26.87 13.92
N VAL A 223 -3.45 -28.16 13.66
CA VAL A 223 -4.52 -28.65 12.78
C VAL A 223 -5.84 -28.63 13.56
N GLY A 224 -6.78 -27.81 13.09
CA GLY A 224 -8.12 -27.71 13.63
C GLY A 224 -8.97 -28.95 13.33
N PRO A 225 -10.15 -29.07 13.97
CA PRO A 225 -11.07 -30.18 13.73
C PRO A 225 -11.62 -30.23 12.30
N ASP A 226 -11.55 -29.12 11.56
CA ASP A 226 -11.89 -29.00 10.15
C ASP A 226 -10.74 -29.42 9.21
N GLY A 227 -9.61 -29.89 9.76
CA GLY A 227 -8.41 -30.27 9.02
C GLY A 227 -7.58 -29.09 8.52
N ARG A 228 -7.93 -27.84 8.87
CA ARG A 228 -7.17 -26.65 8.49
C ARG A 228 -6.08 -26.36 9.51
N THR A 229 -4.89 -26.03 9.03
CA THR A 229 -3.80 -25.57 9.89
C THR A 229 -4.01 -24.09 10.24
N ALA A 230 -4.11 -23.80 11.53
CA ALA A 230 -4.08 -22.44 12.06
C ALA A 230 -2.79 -22.23 12.85
N ILE A 231 -2.19 -21.04 12.75
CA ILE A 231 -1.01 -20.69 13.54
C ILE A 231 -1.48 -20.37 14.97
N ASP A 232 -0.86 -20.96 16.00
CA ASP A 232 -1.08 -20.58 17.39
C ASP A 232 -0.13 -19.43 17.79
N PRO A 233 -0.63 -18.18 17.97
CA PRO A 233 0.22 -17.02 18.26
C PRO A 233 1.03 -17.16 19.56
N ARG A 234 0.60 -18.03 20.49
CA ARG A 234 1.29 -18.25 21.77
C ARG A 234 2.59 -19.02 21.62
N ARG A 235 2.76 -19.71 20.49
CA ARG A 235 3.95 -20.51 20.18
C ARG A 235 4.97 -19.74 19.33
N CYS A 236 4.53 -18.64 18.71
CA CYS A 236 5.39 -17.78 17.91
C CYS A 236 6.34 -16.97 18.77
N SER A 237 7.57 -16.76 18.28
CA SER A 237 8.47 -15.76 18.86
C SER A 237 7.96 -14.33 18.61
N PRO A 238 8.45 -13.31 19.34
CA PRO A 238 8.12 -11.91 19.07
C PRO A 238 8.42 -11.48 17.61
N GLU A 239 9.53 -11.96 17.04
CA GLU A 239 9.94 -11.67 15.67
C GLU A 239 9.01 -12.33 14.66
N GLU A 240 8.62 -13.59 14.89
CA GLU A 240 7.64 -14.31 14.07
C GLU A 240 6.27 -13.64 14.11
N LEU A 241 5.82 -13.18 15.29
CA LEU A 241 4.58 -12.41 15.44
C LEU A 241 4.67 -11.06 14.70
N GLY A 242 5.81 -10.38 14.79
CA GLY A 242 6.09 -9.17 14.03
C GLY A 242 5.95 -9.42 12.52
N LEU A 243 6.56 -10.48 12.00
CA LEU A 243 6.48 -10.84 10.58
C LEU A 243 5.05 -11.16 10.15
N LEU A 244 4.32 -11.97 10.92
CA LEU A 244 2.93 -12.32 10.62
C LEU A 244 2.02 -11.09 10.62
N THR A 245 2.28 -10.15 11.54
CA THR A 245 1.55 -8.88 11.62
C THR A 245 1.82 -8.04 10.37
N SER A 246 3.09 -7.78 10.04
CA SER A 246 3.45 -7.00 8.84
C SER A 246 2.95 -7.66 7.55
N TYR A 247 3.03 -8.99 7.44
CA TYR A 247 2.52 -9.73 6.30
C TYR A 247 0.98 -9.62 6.18
N GLN A 248 0.25 -9.73 7.29
CA GLN A 248 -1.20 -9.55 7.29
C GLN A 248 -1.60 -8.11 6.91
N GLU A 249 -0.94 -7.11 7.49
CA GLU A 249 -1.15 -5.70 7.16
C GLU A 249 -0.90 -5.42 5.68
N GLN A 250 0.15 -6.03 5.11
CA GLN A 250 0.43 -5.92 3.70
C GLN A 250 -0.64 -6.61 2.85
N LEU A 251 -1.11 -7.81 3.21
CA LEU A 251 -2.20 -8.46 2.45
C LEU A 251 -3.47 -7.59 2.43
N ASP A 252 -3.77 -6.94 3.55
CA ASP A 252 -4.94 -6.06 3.67
C ASP A 252 -4.76 -4.79 2.82
N SER A 253 -3.57 -4.19 2.85
CA SER A 253 -3.21 -2.94 2.16
C SER A 253 -2.49 -3.11 0.82
N TRP A 254 -2.43 -4.33 0.26
CA TRP A 254 -1.62 -4.62 -0.92
C TRP A 254 -2.06 -3.81 -2.13
N GLN A 255 -1.15 -3.10 -2.77
CA GLN A 255 -1.44 -2.17 -3.87
C GLN A 255 -2.40 -1.03 -3.49
N GLU A 256 -2.59 -0.67 -2.22
CA GLU A 256 -3.31 0.56 -1.90
C GLU A 256 -2.57 1.77 -2.50
N VAL A 257 -3.33 2.60 -3.21
CA VAL A 257 -2.89 3.89 -3.73
C VAL A 257 -3.62 4.95 -2.93
N VAL A 258 -2.85 5.71 -2.15
CA VAL A 258 -3.38 6.74 -1.25
C VAL A 258 -3.12 8.11 -1.86
N LEU A 259 -4.18 8.88 -2.11
CA LEU A 259 -4.06 10.28 -2.47
C LEU A 259 -3.86 11.11 -1.20
N VAL A 260 -2.75 11.84 -1.10
CA VAL A 260 -2.47 12.70 0.06
C VAL A 260 -3.35 13.94 0.00
N THR A 261 -4.21 14.10 1.00
CA THR A 261 -5.19 15.18 1.09
C THR A 261 -4.68 16.35 1.93
N SER A 262 -3.87 16.07 2.94
CA SER A 262 -3.33 17.08 3.84
C SER A 262 -1.99 16.63 4.44
N ILE A 263 -1.18 17.59 4.87
CA ILE A 263 0.09 17.35 5.57
C ILE A 263 0.11 18.23 6.81
N SER A 264 0.52 17.62 7.93
CA SER A 264 0.66 18.27 9.23
C SER A 264 2.01 17.89 9.86
N PRO A 265 2.47 18.61 10.90
CA PRO A 265 3.65 18.21 11.67
C PRO A 265 3.55 16.82 12.32
N GLN A 266 2.34 16.27 12.45
CA GLN A 266 2.09 14.95 13.02
C GLN A 266 2.11 13.81 11.98
N GLY A 267 2.13 14.15 10.69
CA GLY A 267 2.06 13.20 9.58
C GLY A 267 1.19 13.71 8.42
N CYS A 268 0.97 12.85 7.43
CA CYS A 268 0.08 13.13 6.31
C CYS A 268 -1.26 12.41 6.48
N GLN A 269 -2.31 13.00 5.90
CA GLN A 269 -3.61 12.37 5.73
C GLN A 269 -3.82 12.07 4.25
N GLY A 270 -4.59 11.03 3.96
CA GLY A 270 -4.92 10.66 2.60
C GLY A 270 -6.03 9.63 2.52
N VAL A 271 -6.54 9.44 1.30
CA VAL A 271 -7.63 8.52 1.00
C VAL A 271 -7.22 7.48 -0.02
N VAL A 272 -7.62 6.22 0.19
CA VAL A 272 -7.42 5.13 -0.76
C VAL A 272 -8.35 5.31 -1.97
N ILE A 273 -7.78 5.39 -3.18
CA ILE A 273 -8.52 5.73 -4.42
C ILE A 273 -8.62 4.60 -5.45
N ASN A 274 -8.04 3.43 -5.19
CA ASN A 274 -7.99 2.33 -6.17
C ASN A 274 -8.77 1.08 -5.77
N ARG A 275 -9.58 1.16 -4.70
CA ARG A 275 -10.41 0.07 -4.18
C ARG A 275 -11.88 0.51 -4.06
N PRO A 276 -12.63 0.52 -5.17
CA PRO A 276 -14.03 0.97 -5.12
C PRO A 276 -14.86 0.00 -4.27
N PHE A 277 -15.55 0.56 -3.29
CA PHE A 277 -16.56 -0.15 -2.51
C PHE A 277 -17.83 -0.38 -3.33
N ARG A 278 -18.24 0.61 -4.14
CA ARG A 278 -19.34 0.53 -5.10
C ARG A 278 -19.08 1.38 -6.33
N LEU A 279 -19.76 1.04 -7.43
CA LEU A 279 -19.71 1.75 -8.71
C LEU A 279 -21.05 2.43 -9.07
N SER A 280 -21.98 2.47 -8.12
CA SER A 280 -23.32 3.01 -8.26
C SER A 280 -23.77 3.61 -6.94
N VAL A 281 -24.47 4.74 -6.98
CA VAL A 281 -25.00 5.40 -5.78
C VAL A 281 -26.52 5.30 -5.73
N ASP A 282 -27.04 4.50 -4.80
CA ASP A 282 -28.46 4.49 -4.44
C ASP A 282 -28.79 5.55 -3.38
N VAL A 283 -30.08 5.83 -3.15
CA VAL A 283 -30.54 6.86 -2.19
C VAL A 283 -30.06 6.57 -0.76
N SER A 284 -29.99 5.29 -0.37
CA SER A 284 -29.54 4.90 0.98
C SER A 284 -28.04 5.16 1.16
N LEU A 285 -27.24 4.92 0.12
CA LEU A 285 -25.83 5.26 0.11
C LEU A 285 -25.63 6.77 0.07
N ALA A 286 -26.36 7.50 -0.78
CA ALA A 286 -26.33 8.96 -0.82
C ALA A 286 -26.63 9.58 0.57
N GLN A 287 -27.58 9.03 1.32
CA GLN A 287 -27.86 9.45 2.70
C GLN A 287 -26.66 9.27 3.62
N ARG A 288 -25.93 8.15 3.50
CA ARG A 288 -24.72 7.89 4.30
C ARG A 288 -23.55 8.77 3.88
N LEU A 289 -23.44 9.10 2.61
CA LEU A 289 -22.34 9.93 2.07
C LEU A 289 -22.54 11.40 2.44
N LEU A 290 -23.76 11.92 2.25
CA LEU A 290 -24.07 13.35 2.45
C LEU A 290 -24.39 13.72 3.90
N LYS A 291 -24.86 12.76 4.71
CA LYS A 291 -25.26 12.95 6.11
C LYS A 291 -26.15 14.18 6.31
N PRO A 292 -27.35 14.19 5.71
CA PRO A 292 -28.23 15.35 5.76
C PRO A 292 -28.59 15.71 7.20
N THR A 293 -28.49 16.99 7.52
CA THR A 293 -28.82 17.60 8.80
C THR A 293 -30.26 18.11 8.87
N GLY A 294 -30.96 18.25 7.74
CA GLY A 294 -32.31 18.82 7.68
C GLY A 294 -33.21 18.28 6.57
N PRO A 295 -34.53 18.56 6.64
CA PRO A 295 -35.53 18.05 5.70
C PRO A 295 -35.35 18.60 4.27
N THR A 296 -34.75 19.79 4.13
CA THR A 296 -34.43 20.38 2.82
C THR A 296 -33.37 19.60 2.04
N GLU A 297 -32.64 18.71 2.70
CA GLU A 297 -31.60 17.89 2.06
C GLU A 297 -32.12 16.55 1.52
N VAL A 298 -33.41 16.22 1.71
CA VAL A 298 -34.01 15.02 1.12
C VAL A 298 -33.97 15.06 -0.40
N GLY A 299 -34.39 16.19 -0.99
CA GLY A 299 -34.30 16.38 -2.45
C GLY A 299 -32.86 16.37 -2.96
N ARG A 300 -31.90 16.78 -2.13
CA ARG A 300 -30.47 16.72 -2.45
C ARG A 300 -30.00 15.27 -2.63
N MET A 301 -30.41 14.36 -1.75
CA MET A 301 -30.05 12.94 -1.85
C MET A 301 -30.62 12.27 -3.11
N GLU A 302 -31.86 12.58 -3.47
CA GLU A 302 -32.49 12.05 -4.69
C GLU A 302 -31.75 12.51 -5.94
N ARG A 303 -31.44 13.81 -6.02
CA ARG A 303 -30.66 14.37 -7.14
C ARG A 303 -29.24 13.83 -7.19
N PHE A 304 -28.59 13.65 -6.04
CA PHE A 304 -27.25 13.05 -5.96
C PHE A 304 -27.28 11.59 -6.44
N SER A 305 -28.26 10.81 -5.97
CA SER A 305 -28.44 9.43 -6.42
C SER A 305 -28.77 9.39 -7.91
N GLU A 306 -29.63 10.27 -8.43
CA GLU A 306 -29.94 10.34 -9.86
C GLU A 306 -28.70 10.66 -10.71
N ALA A 307 -27.90 11.66 -10.31
CA ALA A 307 -26.68 12.05 -11.01
C ALA A 307 -25.65 10.91 -11.07
N PHE A 308 -25.50 10.16 -9.97
CA PHE A 308 -24.43 9.16 -9.81
C PHE A 308 -24.95 7.72 -9.75
N ALA A 309 -26.20 7.47 -10.15
CA ALA A 309 -26.87 6.17 -10.05
C ALA A 309 -26.11 5.07 -10.79
N GLN A 310 -25.67 5.37 -12.01
CA GLN A 310 -25.08 4.38 -12.92
C GLN A 310 -23.55 4.40 -12.91
N HIS A 311 -22.95 5.55 -12.58
CA HIS A 311 -21.52 5.81 -12.82
C HIS A 311 -20.83 6.53 -11.66
N GLY A 312 -21.27 6.31 -10.42
CA GLY A 312 -20.67 6.89 -9.22
C GLY A 312 -19.76 5.91 -8.49
N ALA A 313 -18.45 6.13 -8.53
CA ALA A 313 -17.50 5.32 -7.78
C ALA A 313 -17.39 5.82 -6.33
N VAL A 314 -17.65 4.92 -5.39
CA VAL A 314 -17.58 5.18 -3.95
C VAL A 314 -16.48 4.33 -3.37
N TYR A 315 -15.60 4.95 -2.59
CA TYR A 315 -14.43 4.34 -2.00
C TYR A 315 -14.51 4.43 -0.47
N VAL A 316 -13.89 3.47 0.20
CA VAL A 316 -13.63 3.58 1.64
C VAL A 316 -12.22 4.15 1.76
N GLY A 317 -12.12 5.44 2.11
CA GLY A 317 -10.85 6.18 2.11
C GLY A 317 -9.87 5.67 3.17
N GLY A 318 -10.38 5.13 4.27
CA GLY A 318 -9.59 4.57 5.37
C GLY A 318 -10.47 4.01 6.50
N PRO A 319 -9.85 3.52 7.58
CA PRO A 319 -10.56 3.03 8.77
C PRO A 319 -11.11 4.16 9.66
N ASP A 320 -10.50 5.33 9.58
CA ASP A 320 -10.80 6.49 10.42
C ASP A 320 -12.03 7.27 9.85
N ASN A 321 -12.61 8.18 10.64
CA ASN A 321 -13.88 8.93 10.52
C ASN A 321 -14.89 8.55 9.41
N GLN A 322 -15.16 7.25 9.26
CA GLN A 322 -16.31 6.73 8.48
C GLN A 322 -17.67 7.28 8.99
N GLY A 323 -17.66 7.86 10.19
CA GLY A 323 -18.72 8.62 10.85
C GLY A 323 -18.96 10.03 10.32
N ASP A 324 -18.11 10.54 9.42
CA ASP A 324 -18.20 11.91 8.87
C ASP A 324 -18.71 11.97 7.43
N ARG A 325 -19.06 13.17 6.97
CA ARG A 325 -19.51 13.38 5.59
C ARG A 325 -18.40 12.97 4.64
N ALA A 326 -18.77 12.34 3.54
CA ALA A 326 -17.80 11.84 2.58
C ALA A 326 -17.12 12.99 1.81
N LEU A 327 -15.82 12.80 1.51
CA LEU A 327 -15.03 13.66 0.65
C LEU A 327 -15.43 13.43 -0.80
N PHE A 328 -15.69 14.52 -1.52
CA PHE A 328 -16.09 14.49 -2.92
C PHE A 328 -14.94 14.99 -3.79
N LEU A 329 -14.31 14.08 -4.55
CA LEU A 329 -13.14 14.36 -5.40
C LEU A 329 -13.52 14.39 -6.88
N HIS A 330 -13.04 15.38 -7.63
CA HIS A 330 -13.27 15.50 -9.08
C HIS A 330 -12.20 16.35 -9.78
N HIS A 331 -12.20 16.37 -11.11
CA HIS A 331 -11.21 17.08 -11.95
C HIS A 331 -11.72 18.40 -12.56
N HIS A 332 -12.69 19.06 -11.92
CA HIS A 332 -13.34 20.25 -12.49
C HIS A 332 -13.34 21.40 -11.51
N GLU A 333 -13.07 22.60 -11.97
CA GLU A 333 -13.25 23.81 -11.17
C GLU A 333 -14.75 24.15 -11.10
N LEU A 334 -15.41 23.71 -10.04
CA LEU A 334 -16.84 23.91 -9.83
C LEU A 334 -17.09 24.89 -8.67
N PRO A 335 -18.21 25.65 -8.67
CA PRO A 335 -18.59 26.48 -7.54
C PRO A 335 -18.59 25.72 -6.21
N GLY A 336 -17.81 26.21 -5.24
CA GLY A 336 -17.66 25.60 -3.92
C GLY A 336 -16.66 24.44 -3.85
N ALA A 337 -15.99 24.11 -4.96
CA ALA A 337 -14.85 23.19 -4.96
C ALA A 337 -13.55 23.96 -4.70
N GLN A 338 -12.61 23.32 -4.01
CA GLN A 338 -11.27 23.83 -3.75
C GLN A 338 -10.25 22.89 -4.37
N GLU A 339 -9.30 23.43 -5.12
CA GLU A 339 -8.18 22.62 -5.63
C GLU A 339 -7.33 22.12 -4.47
N LEU A 340 -7.02 20.83 -4.47
CA LEU A 340 -6.32 20.14 -3.38
C LEU A 340 -4.90 20.69 -3.20
N ALA A 341 -4.18 20.87 -4.30
CA ALA A 341 -2.96 21.64 -4.37
C ALA A 341 -2.87 22.35 -5.73
N PRO A 342 -2.25 23.54 -5.81
CA PRO A 342 -2.18 24.32 -7.05
C PRO A 342 -1.59 23.53 -8.22
N GLY A 343 -2.32 23.50 -9.34
CA GLY A 343 -1.88 22.87 -10.59
C GLY A 343 -2.04 21.36 -10.63
N THR A 344 -2.67 20.74 -9.63
CA THR A 344 -2.98 19.30 -9.65
C THR A 344 -4.21 19.00 -10.50
N GLY A 345 -5.11 19.97 -10.66
CA GLY A 345 -6.42 19.76 -11.30
C GLY A 345 -7.32 18.82 -10.50
N ILE A 346 -7.00 18.53 -9.24
CA ILE A 346 -7.79 17.68 -8.34
C ILE A 346 -8.52 18.61 -7.38
N TYR A 347 -9.85 18.52 -7.35
CA TYR A 347 -10.71 19.39 -6.56
C TYR A 347 -11.49 18.59 -5.51
N ILE A 348 -11.67 19.20 -4.34
CA ILE A 348 -12.49 18.70 -3.24
C ILE A 348 -13.70 19.62 -3.04
N GLY A 349 -14.89 19.06 -2.84
CA GLY A 349 -16.11 19.82 -2.53
C GLY A 349 -16.99 20.07 -3.76
N GLY A 350 -17.70 21.19 -3.80
CA GLY A 350 -18.54 21.58 -4.94
C GLY A 350 -19.64 20.58 -5.33
N GLU A 351 -20.16 19.80 -4.38
CA GLU A 351 -21.00 18.63 -4.70
C GLU A 351 -22.32 19.03 -5.37
N ASP A 352 -22.92 20.14 -4.96
CA ASP A 352 -24.18 20.62 -5.54
C ASP A 352 -23.99 21.07 -7.00
N ALA A 353 -22.86 21.73 -7.28
CA ALA A 353 -22.50 22.11 -8.63
C ALA A 353 -22.16 20.89 -9.50
N ALA A 354 -21.50 19.88 -8.93
CA ALA A 354 -21.21 18.63 -9.63
C ALA A 354 -22.48 17.86 -9.99
N VAL A 355 -23.43 17.74 -9.05
CA VAL A 355 -24.75 17.14 -9.29
C VAL A 355 -25.48 17.86 -10.41
N GLU A 356 -25.54 19.19 -10.37
CA GLU A 356 -26.18 20.00 -11.43
C GLU A 356 -25.50 19.78 -12.78
N ALA A 357 -24.16 19.80 -12.82
CA ALA A 357 -23.40 19.67 -14.05
C ALA A 357 -23.56 18.28 -14.70
N VAL A 358 -23.70 17.22 -13.90
CA VAL A 358 -23.98 15.86 -14.40
C VAL A 358 -25.43 15.74 -14.89
N LEU A 359 -26.41 16.24 -14.13
CA LEU A 359 -27.82 16.17 -14.52
C LEU A 359 -28.14 17.00 -15.76
N SER A 360 -27.51 18.17 -15.90
CA SER A 360 -27.60 19.02 -17.09
C SER A 360 -26.80 18.50 -18.29
N LYS A 361 -26.02 17.42 -18.10
CA LYS A 361 -25.13 16.82 -19.11
C LYS A 361 -24.03 17.76 -19.61
N VAL A 362 -23.72 18.81 -18.85
CA VAL A 362 -22.53 19.64 -19.07
C VAL A 362 -21.28 18.79 -18.83
N LEU A 363 -21.32 17.95 -17.80
CA LEU A 363 -20.36 16.88 -17.58
C LEU A 363 -20.96 15.57 -18.08
N SER A 364 -20.23 14.88 -18.96
CA SER A 364 -20.57 13.50 -19.29
C SER A 364 -20.36 12.64 -18.05
N ALA A 365 -21.41 11.95 -17.59
CA ALA A 365 -21.23 10.86 -16.64
C ALA A 365 -20.20 9.88 -17.22
N PRO A 366 -19.15 9.50 -16.48
CA PRO A 366 -18.01 8.83 -17.07
C PRO A 366 -18.37 7.42 -17.53
N LEU A 367 -18.08 7.12 -18.80
CA LEU A 367 -18.19 5.76 -19.32
C LEU A 367 -16.92 4.93 -19.13
N GLN A 368 -15.73 5.49 -18.88
CA GLN A 368 -14.47 4.68 -18.81
C GLN A 368 -13.34 5.13 -17.85
N ALA A 369 -13.47 6.21 -17.09
CA ALA A 369 -12.55 6.62 -16.01
C ALA A 369 -13.31 7.55 -15.07
N PRO A 370 -13.05 7.65 -13.74
CA PRO A 370 -13.88 8.42 -12.82
C PRO A 370 -13.77 9.95 -13.09
N GLN A 371 -14.47 10.45 -14.11
CA GLN A 371 -14.52 11.87 -14.49
C GLN A 371 -15.51 12.67 -13.64
N ALA A 372 -16.37 12.02 -12.84
CA ALA A 372 -17.30 12.72 -11.97
C ALA A 372 -17.43 11.99 -10.62
N GLY A 373 -16.80 12.55 -9.58
CA GLY A 373 -17.07 12.24 -8.18
C GLY A 373 -16.54 10.88 -7.71
N CYS A 374 -15.29 10.85 -7.22
CA CYS A 374 -14.89 9.83 -6.28
C CYS A 374 -15.38 10.26 -4.90
N VAL A 375 -16.29 9.47 -4.31
CA VAL A 375 -16.78 9.75 -2.97
C VAL A 375 -16.06 8.85 -1.98
N CYS A 376 -15.14 9.42 -1.21
CA CYS A 376 -14.45 8.71 -0.13
C CYS A 376 -15.19 8.98 1.17
N CYS A 377 -15.77 7.97 1.81
CA CYS A 377 -16.19 8.13 3.21
C CYS A 377 -14.94 8.56 4.01
N GLY A 378 -15.06 9.70 4.72
CA GLY A 378 -13.93 10.43 5.30
C GLY A 378 -13.05 9.61 6.23
N GLU A 379 -11.79 10.03 6.27
CA GLU A 379 -10.71 9.79 7.25
C GLU A 379 -11.09 10.24 8.63
#